data_AF-A0A0D5XTB3-F1
#
_entry.id   AF-A0A0D5XTB3-F1
#
_cell.length_a   1.000
_cell.length_b   1.000
_cell.length_c   1.000
_cell.angle_alpha   90.00
_cell.angle_beta   90.00
_cell.angle_gamma   90.00
#
_symmetry.space_group_name_H-M   'P 1'
#
loop_
_entity.id
_entity.type
_entity.pdbx_description
1 polymer ?
#
loop_
_entity_poly.entity_id
_entity_poly.type
_entity_poly.pdbx_seq_one_letter_code
_entity_poly.pdbx_strand_id
1 'polypeptide(L)'
;MTQPLVTAEQRAQLLAVGTCRADGRSIDPMPVVRLFTPDAHATWLLAALDPADGDTAWGLIDLGIGMPALGTVKLSDLASIVGPRKQPVMRDRYFQPVRLLSEYLRLAEENGSITD
;
A
#
# COMPACT_ATOMS: atom_id res chain seq x y z
N MET A 1 -13.78 -16.54 8.04
CA MET A 1 -12.71 -16.53 7.02
C MET A 1 -12.25 -15.09 6.85
N THR A 2 -11.01 -14.77 7.18
CA THR A 2 -10.46 -13.43 6.96
C THR A 2 -10.34 -13.21 5.46
N GLN A 3 -11.03 -12.20 4.92
CA GLN A 3 -10.93 -11.88 3.50
C GLN A 3 -9.51 -11.35 3.23
N PRO A 4 -8.81 -11.82 2.18
CA PRO A 4 -7.45 -11.36 1.90
C PRO A 4 -7.44 -9.86 1.60
N LEU A 5 -6.40 -9.15 2.09
CA LEU A 5 -6.22 -7.70 1.90
C LEU A 5 -5.99 -7.31 0.43
N VAL A 6 -5.61 -8.27 -0.42
CA VAL A 6 -5.41 -8.08 -1.86
C VAL A 6 -6.11 -9.19 -2.64
N THR A 7 -6.65 -8.88 -3.82
CA THR A 7 -7.19 -9.91 -4.72
C THR A 7 -6.06 -10.66 -5.43
N ALA A 8 -6.39 -11.78 -6.07
CA ALA A 8 -5.43 -12.51 -6.90
C ALA A 8 -4.91 -11.66 -8.07
N GLU A 9 -5.77 -10.84 -8.68
CA GLU A 9 -5.40 -9.92 -9.75
C GLU A 9 -4.46 -8.82 -9.25
N GLN A 10 -4.80 -8.16 -8.12
CA GLN A 10 -3.95 -7.14 -7.51
C GLN A 10 -2.59 -7.72 -7.11
N ARG A 11 -2.58 -8.95 -6.55
CA ARG A 11 -1.34 -9.67 -6.23
C ARG A 11 -0.48 -9.91 -7.46
N ALA A 12 -1.06 -10.33 -8.58
CA ALA A 12 -0.32 -10.55 -9.83
C ALA A 12 0.30 -9.24 -10.35
N GLN A 13 -0.44 -8.12 -10.30
CA GLN A 13 0.07 -6.81 -10.70
C GLN A 13 1.22 -6.34 -9.78
N LEU A 14 1.05 -6.45 -8.46
CA LEU A 14 2.09 -6.10 -7.49
C LEU A 14 3.36 -6.93 -7.67
N LEU A 15 3.24 -8.24 -7.93
CA LEU A 15 4.37 -9.13 -8.20
C LEU A 15 5.10 -8.77 -9.50
N ALA A 16 4.37 -8.39 -10.55
CA ALA A 16 4.98 -7.97 -11.81
C ALA A 16 5.87 -6.72 -11.62
N VAL A 17 5.38 -5.73 -10.84
CA VAL A 17 6.18 -4.56 -10.45
C VAL A 17 7.35 -4.97 -9.55
N GLY A 18 7.11 -5.89 -8.61
CA GLY A 18 8.13 -6.46 -7.73
C GLY A 18 9.31 -7.08 -8.47
N THR A 19 9.04 -7.93 -9.45
CA THR A 19 10.06 -8.53 -10.33
C THR A 19 10.86 -7.44 -11.06
N CYS A 20 10.19 -6.45 -11.65
CA CYS A 20 10.89 -5.35 -12.31
C CYS A 20 11.84 -4.60 -11.37
N ARG A 21 11.43 -4.38 -10.12
CA ARG A 21 12.27 -3.72 -9.09
C ARG A 21 13.43 -4.60 -8.65
N ALA A 22 13.20 -5.90 -8.45
CA ALA A 22 14.25 -6.86 -8.10
C ALA A 22 15.33 -6.97 -9.20
N ASP A 23 14.94 -6.81 -10.47
CA ASP A 23 15.86 -6.72 -11.62
C ASP A 23 16.65 -5.39 -11.67
N GLY A 24 16.45 -4.48 -10.71
CA GLY A 24 17.13 -3.18 -10.66
C GLY A 24 16.58 -2.15 -11.64
N ARG A 25 15.41 -2.36 -12.25
CA ARG A 25 14.80 -1.37 -13.15
C ARG A 25 14.30 -0.17 -12.35
N SER A 26 14.71 1.02 -12.78
CA SER A 26 14.11 2.27 -12.30
C SER A 26 12.74 2.43 -12.94
N ILE A 27 11.70 2.24 -12.13
CA ILE A 27 10.31 2.39 -12.55
C ILE A 27 9.55 3.24 -11.54
N ASP A 28 8.61 4.03 -12.03
CA ASP A 28 7.63 4.74 -11.24
C ASP A 28 6.24 4.12 -11.50
N PRO A 29 5.80 3.15 -10.67
CA PRO A 29 4.57 2.42 -10.93
C PRO A 29 3.33 3.20 -10.49
N MET A 30 2.20 2.90 -11.14
CA MET A 30 0.89 3.20 -10.57
C MET A 30 0.66 2.35 -9.31
N PRO A 31 0.14 2.89 -8.21
CA PRO A 31 -0.27 2.07 -7.09
C PRO A 31 -1.43 1.14 -7.46
N VAL A 32 -1.45 -0.05 -6.88
CA VAL A 32 -2.42 -1.12 -7.22
C VAL A 32 -3.50 -1.25 -6.15
N VAL A 33 -3.15 -1.00 -4.89
CA VAL A 33 -4.06 -1.22 -3.75
C VAL A 33 -3.95 -0.07 -2.76
N ARG A 34 -5.10 0.42 -2.31
CA ARG A 34 -5.22 1.24 -1.11
C ARG A 34 -5.76 0.41 0.05
N LEU A 35 -5.01 0.37 1.14
CA LEU A 35 -5.42 -0.22 2.41
C LEU A 35 -5.52 0.89 3.46
N PHE A 36 -6.43 0.75 4.41
CA PHE A 36 -6.62 1.74 5.46
C PHE A 36 -7.14 1.11 6.75
N THR A 37 -6.85 1.73 7.88
CA THR A 37 -7.54 1.48 9.14
C THR A 37 -8.84 2.30 9.17
N PRO A 38 -10.03 1.72 9.37
CA PRO A 38 -11.27 2.50 9.37
C PRO A 38 -11.49 3.34 10.63
N ASP A 39 -10.89 2.93 11.74
CA ASP A 39 -11.02 3.51 13.07
C ASP A 39 -9.72 4.15 13.58
N ALA A 40 -8.72 4.25 12.71
CA ALA A 40 -7.48 4.99 12.89
C ALA A 40 -7.11 5.69 11.58
N HIS A 41 -6.06 6.51 11.56
CA HIS A 41 -5.72 7.36 10.41
C HIS A 41 -4.61 6.79 9.52
N ALA A 42 -4.31 5.49 9.62
CA ALA A 42 -3.27 4.87 8.82
C ALA A 42 -3.77 4.43 7.44
N THR A 43 -2.97 4.72 6.41
CA THR A 43 -3.24 4.41 5.00
C THR A 43 -1.96 3.87 4.35
N TRP A 44 -2.11 2.84 3.51
CA TRP A 44 -1.04 2.28 2.70
C TRP A 44 -1.45 2.24 1.23
N LEU A 45 -0.61 2.79 0.37
CA LEU A 45 -0.77 2.80 -1.07
C LEU A 45 0.30 1.90 -1.70
N LEU A 46 -0.05 0.64 -1.95
CA LEU A 46 0.89 -0.41 -2.32
C LEU A 46 1.08 -0.47 -3.84
N ALA A 47 2.33 -0.57 -4.27
CA ALA A 47 2.68 -0.59 -5.70
C ALA A 47 3.53 -1.80 -6.12
N ALA A 48 4.19 -2.48 -5.18
CA ALA A 48 4.93 -3.71 -5.48
C ALA A 48 4.83 -4.74 -4.35
N LEU A 49 5.08 -6.00 -4.68
CA LEU A 49 5.22 -7.11 -3.73
C LEU A 49 6.51 -7.85 -4.05
N ASP A 50 7.32 -8.14 -3.04
CA ASP A 50 8.56 -8.88 -3.20
C ASP A 50 8.27 -10.30 -3.76
N PRO A 51 8.83 -10.68 -4.92
CA PRO A 51 8.60 -11.99 -5.51
C PRO A 51 9.23 -13.13 -4.69
N ALA A 52 10.19 -12.86 -3.81
CA ALA A 52 10.85 -13.88 -3.01
C ALA A 52 9.96 -14.44 -1.89
N ASP A 53 9.12 -13.60 -1.28
CA ASP A 53 8.24 -14.00 -0.18
C ASP A 53 6.74 -13.86 -0.49
N GLY A 54 6.37 -13.04 -1.49
CA GLY A 54 4.98 -12.76 -1.82
C GLY A 54 4.20 -12.12 -0.67
N ASP A 55 4.88 -11.43 0.26
CA ASP A 55 4.29 -10.86 1.48
C ASP A 55 4.81 -9.45 1.78
N THR A 56 6.11 -9.19 1.55
CA THR A 56 6.71 -7.86 1.74
C THR A 56 6.29 -6.94 0.61
N ALA A 57 5.36 -6.03 0.90
CA ALA A 57 4.89 -5.02 -0.03
C ALA A 57 5.73 -3.74 0.06
N TRP A 58 5.84 -3.02 -1.05
CA TRP A 58 6.45 -1.68 -1.12
C TRP A 58 5.42 -0.66 -1.63
N GLY A 59 5.45 0.54 -1.05
CA GLY A 59 4.51 1.59 -1.39
C GLY A 59 4.66 2.84 -0.52
N LEU A 60 3.69 3.74 -0.65
CA LEU A 60 3.56 4.93 0.18
C LEU A 60 2.81 4.58 1.47
N ILE A 61 3.38 4.95 2.61
CA ILE A 61 2.89 4.64 3.94
C ILE A 61 2.61 5.95 4.66
N ASP A 62 1.38 6.10 5.14
CA ASP A 62 0.95 7.21 5.99
C ASP A 62 0.38 6.63 7.28
N LEU A 63 1.01 6.91 8.41
CA LEU A 63 0.57 6.42 9.72
C LEU A 63 -0.37 7.41 10.43
N GLY A 64 -0.78 8.49 9.75
CA GLY A 64 -1.64 9.53 10.33
C GLY A 64 -0.91 10.46 11.30
N ILE A 65 0.41 10.59 11.16
CA ILE A 65 1.30 11.38 12.05
C ILE A 65 1.95 12.59 11.35
N GLY A 66 1.53 12.93 10.13
CA GLY A 66 2.07 14.07 9.39
C GLY A 66 3.35 13.80 8.60
N MET A 67 3.75 12.52 8.46
CA MET A 67 5.03 12.13 7.85
C MET A 67 4.86 10.93 6.90
N PRO A 68 4.12 11.07 5.79
CA PRO A 68 3.97 10.01 4.81
C PRO A 68 5.31 9.77 4.07
N ALA A 69 5.66 8.51 3.84
CA ALA A 69 6.93 8.16 3.21
C ALA A 69 6.84 6.85 2.42
N LEU A 70 7.75 6.66 1.46
CA LEU A 70 7.93 5.36 0.82
C LEU A 70 8.56 4.38 1.80
N GLY A 71 8.03 3.16 1.82
CA GLY A 71 8.52 2.12 2.71
C GLY A 71 8.06 0.73 2.31
N THR A 72 8.40 -0.24 3.16
CA THR A 72 8.00 -1.64 3.01
C THR A 72 7.16 -2.09 4.20
N VAL A 73 6.19 -2.97 3.97
CA VAL A 73 5.34 -3.55 5.02
C VAL A 73 4.87 -4.93 4.59
N LYS A 74 4.75 -5.88 5.52
CA LYS A 74 4.20 -7.20 5.19
C LYS A 74 2.68 -7.18 5.17
N LEU A 75 2.08 -7.85 4.18
CA LEU A 75 0.63 -8.03 4.14
C LEU A 75 0.14 -8.86 5.34
N SER A 76 0.94 -9.84 5.79
CA SER A 76 0.67 -10.60 7.01
C SER A 76 0.64 -9.73 8.28
N ASP A 77 1.60 -8.79 8.41
CA ASP A 77 1.61 -7.83 9.51
C ASP A 77 0.37 -6.93 9.46
N LEU A 78 0.04 -6.36 8.28
CA LEU A 78 -1.17 -5.56 8.11
C LEU A 78 -2.46 -6.33 8.44
N ALA A 79 -2.53 -7.62 8.09
CA ALA A 79 -3.68 -8.46 8.38
C ALA A 79 -3.83 -8.75 9.89
N SER A 80 -2.76 -8.60 10.67
CA SER A 80 -2.77 -8.74 12.13
C SER A 80 -3.13 -7.45 12.87
N ILE A 81 -3.05 -6.29 12.21
CA ILE A 81 -3.39 -5.00 12.80
C ILE A 81 -4.89 -4.94 13.07
N VAL A 82 -5.22 -4.59 14.32
CA VAL A 82 -6.58 -4.32 14.77
C VAL A 82 -6.58 -2.95 15.44
N GLY A 83 -7.39 -2.04 14.90
CA GLY A 83 -7.49 -0.68 15.37
C GLY A 83 -8.19 -0.54 16.74
N PRO A 84 -8.23 0.69 17.28
CA PRO A 84 -8.68 0.96 18.65
C PRO A 84 -10.11 0.50 18.95
N ARG A 85 -11.00 0.49 17.95
CA ARG A 85 -12.40 0.06 18.05
C ARG A 85 -12.59 -1.36 17.54
N LYS A 86 -11.52 -2.18 17.54
CA LYS A 86 -11.52 -3.56 17.07
C LYS A 86 -11.81 -3.73 15.58
N GLN A 87 -11.54 -2.71 14.77
CA GLN A 87 -11.70 -2.81 13.31
C GLN A 87 -10.39 -3.23 12.66
N PRO A 88 -10.39 -4.25 11.78
CA PRO A 88 -9.19 -4.66 11.06
C PRO A 88 -8.84 -3.67 9.96
N VAL A 89 -7.62 -3.76 9.43
CA VAL A 89 -7.26 -3.09 8.16
C VAL A 89 -8.21 -3.55 7.05
N MET A 90 -8.67 -2.59 6.23
CA MET A 90 -9.59 -2.83 5.13
C MET A 90 -8.94 -2.45 3.79
N ARG A 91 -9.34 -3.19 2.75
CA ARG A 91 -9.04 -2.84 1.36
C ARG A 91 -10.10 -1.89 0.83
N ASP A 92 -9.66 -0.79 0.25
CA ASP A 92 -10.55 0.07 -0.53
C ASP A 92 -10.94 -0.63 -1.85
N ARG A 93 -12.23 -0.88 -2.03
CA ARG A 93 -12.77 -1.58 -3.21
C ARG A 93 -13.00 -0.67 -4.40
N TYR A 94 -13.04 0.65 -4.18
CA TYR A 94 -13.33 1.66 -5.18
C TYR A 94 -12.11 2.50 -5.55
N PHE A 95 -10.96 2.22 -4.91
CA PHE A 95 -9.71 2.87 -5.25
C PHE A 95 -9.35 2.69 -6.72
N GLN A 96 -9.17 3.81 -7.41
CA GLN A 96 -8.67 3.89 -8.78
C GLN A 96 -7.47 4.84 -8.79
N PRO A 97 -6.26 4.35 -9.10
CA PRO A 97 -5.07 5.20 -9.13
C PRO A 97 -5.18 6.16 -10.33
N VAL A 98 -4.96 7.44 -10.09
CA VAL A 98 -4.99 8.50 -11.13
C VAL A 98 -3.64 9.18 -11.32
N ARG A 99 -2.63 8.77 -10.56
CA ARG A 99 -1.27 9.33 -10.54
C ARG A 99 -0.23 8.23 -10.31
N LEU A 100 1.01 8.51 -10.71
CA LEU A 100 2.14 7.63 -10.39
C LEU A 100 2.47 7.71 -8.90
N LEU A 101 3.15 6.68 -8.36
CA LEU A 101 3.46 6.63 -6.94
C LEU A 101 4.32 7.81 -6.48
N SER A 102 5.27 8.28 -7.31
CA SER A 102 6.08 9.45 -7.00
C SER A 102 5.26 10.75 -6.84
N GLU A 103 4.20 10.90 -7.63
CA GLU A 103 3.29 12.05 -7.54
C GLU A 103 2.41 11.98 -6.30
N TYR A 104 1.93 10.77 -5.95
CA TYR A 104 1.24 10.56 -4.68
C TYR A 104 2.15 10.88 -3.48
N LEU A 105 3.42 10.48 -3.51
CA LEU A 105 4.40 10.81 -2.48
C LEU A 105 4.54 12.33 -2.33
N ARG A 106 4.85 13.04 -3.42
CA ARG A 106 5.05 14.49 -3.40
C ARG A 106 3.84 15.22 -2.81
N LEU A 107 2.64 14.87 -3.26
CA LEU A 107 1.41 15.46 -2.75
C LEU A 107 1.16 15.10 -1.28
N ALA A 108 1.51 13.89 -0.86
CA ALA A 108 1.34 13.48 0.52
C ALA A 108 2.33 14.23 1.44
N GLU A 109 3.57 14.41 1.02
CA GLU A 109 4.58 15.20 1.75
C GLU A 109 4.14 16.67 1.89
N GLU A 110 3.57 17.26 0.83
CA GLU A 110 3.04 18.63 0.85
C GLU A 110 1.85 18.80 1.79
N ASN A 111 0.95 17.80 1.85
CA ASN A 111 -0.26 17.85 2.67
C ASN A 111 -0.06 17.29 4.09
N GLY A 112 1.04 16.58 4.34
CA GLY A 112 1.25 15.78 5.54
C GLY A 112 0.45 14.48 5.61
N SER A 113 -0.33 14.14 4.57
CA SER A 113 -1.10 12.90 4.50
C SER A 113 -1.45 12.49 3.08
N ILE A 114 -1.75 11.20 2.88
CA ILE A 114 -2.33 10.71 1.63
C ILE A 114 -3.75 11.26 1.51
N THR A 115 -4.01 11.99 0.43
CA THR A 115 -5.31 12.58 0.11
C THR A 115 -6.04 11.75 -0.95
N ASP A 116 -7.37 11.79 -0.90
CA ASP A 116 -8.26 11.16 -1.89
C ASP A 116 -8.25 11.89 -3.24
#